data_AF-A0A1H8ZP47-F1
#
_entry.id   AF-A0A1H8ZP47-F1
#
_cell.length_a   1.000
_cell.length_b   1.000
_cell.length_c   1.000
_cell.angle_alpha   90.00
_cell.angle_beta   90.00
_cell.angle_gamma   90.00
#
_symmetry.space_group_name_H-M   'P 1'
#
loop_
_entity.id
_entity.type
_entity.pdbx_description
1 polymer ?
#
loop_
_entity_poly.entity_id
_entity_poly.type
_entity_poly.pdbx_seq_one_letter_code
_entity_poly.pdbx_strand_id
1 'polypeptide(L)'
;MGNHVHALVRAPEGKETIDLGKLMNRHKSHTARLCNRILGTTGTQFWEKFYFDRTVRQGKFDRAMWYVLNNPVKSGQVKDWRDWPGTYLNPDFDALYRNPG
;
A
#
# COMPACT_ATOMS: atom_id res chain seq x y z
N MET A 1 -3.51 -6.62 -5.01
CA MET A 1 -2.73 -7.76 -4.49
C MET A 1 -2.55 -8.85 -5.54
N GLY A 2 -1.63 -9.81 -5.33
CA GLY A 2 -1.19 -10.83 -6.31
C GLY A 2 -0.14 -10.32 -7.31
N ASN A 3 -0.39 -9.15 -7.89
CA ASN A 3 0.47 -8.53 -8.92
C ASN A 3 0.63 -6.99 -8.77
N HIS A 4 0.06 -6.40 -7.70
CA HIS A 4 0.15 -4.97 -7.39
C HIS A 4 -0.08 -4.73 -5.89
N VAL A 5 0.31 -3.55 -5.40
CA VAL A 5 0.11 -3.10 -4.01
C VAL A 5 -0.79 -1.87 -3.94
N HIS A 6 -1.55 -1.74 -2.85
CA HIS A 6 -2.29 -0.53 -2.49
C HIS A 6 -1.74 0.00 -1.17
N ALA A 7 -1.49 1.30 -1.08
CA ALA A 7 -0.94 1.92 0.11
C ALA A 7 -1.63 3.24 0.41
N LEU A 8 -1.91 3.49 1.69
CA LEU A 8 -2.34 4.78 2.19
C LEU A 8 -1.17 5.38 2.99
N VAL A 9 -0.70 6.54 2.55
CA VAL A 9 0.46 7.22 3.15
C VAL A 9 0.09 8.66 3.50
N ARG A 10 0.74 9.21 4.52
CA ARG A 10 0.64 10.62 4.89
C ARG A 10 2.01 11.27 4.85
N ALA A 11 2.04 12.58 4.66
CA ALA A 11 3.25 13.36 4.84
C ALA A 11 3.75 13.23 6.30
N PRO A 12 5.08 13.29 6.54
CA PRO A 12 5.62 13.38 7.89
C PRO A 12 5.05 14.57 8.66
N GLU A 13 5.11 14.51 9.99
CA GLU A 13 4.72 15.62 10.85
C GLU A 13 5.48 16.91 10.49
N GLY A 14 4.78 18.04 10.54
CA GLY A 14 5.31 19.34 10.11
C GLY A 14 5.39 19.54 8.59
N LYS A 15 4.89 18.60 7.77
CA LYS A 15 4.78 18.77 6.31
C LYS A 15 3.35 18.55 5.83
N GLU A 16 2.84 19.47 5.02
CA GLU A 16 1.52 19.33 4.39
C GLU A 16 1.55 18.38 3.19
N THR A 17 2.67 18.37 2.43
CA THR A 17 2.81 17.58 1.21
C THR A 17 4.17 16.90 1.14
N ILE A 18 4.25 15.89 0.27
CA ILE A 18 5.49 15.22 -0.10
C ILE A 18 5.61 15.19 -1.62
N ASP A 19 6.85 15.17 -2.11
CA ASP A 19 7.13 14.88 -3.52
C ASP A 19 6.85 13.39 -3.78
N LEU A 20 5.64 13.11 -4.27
CA LEU A 20 5.18 11.75 -4.52
C LEU A 20 6.02 11.05 -5.59
N GLY A 21 6.49 11.79 -6.60
CA GLY A 21 7.35 11.25 -7.65
C GLY A 21 8.67 10.71 -7.07
N LYS A 22 9.32 11.48 -6.19
CA LYS A 22 10.53 11.03 -5.48
C LYS A 22 10.25 9.86 -4.55
N LEU A 23 9.13 9.87 -3.82
CA LEU A 23 8.73 8.75 -2.96
C LEU A 23 8.59 7.46 -3.78
N MET A 24 7.80 7.51 -4.86
CA MET A 24 7.52 6.36 -5.70
C MET A 24 8.77 5.87 -6.43
N ASN A 25 9.63 6.77 -6.92
CA ASN A 25 10.90 6.38 -7.53
C ASN A 25 11.80 5.62 -6.53
N ARG A 26 11.95 6.13 -5.31
CA ARG A 26 12.74 5.45 -4.26
C ARG A 26 12.13 4.12 -3.86
N HIS A 27 10.83 4.07 -3.63
CA HIS A 27 10.11 2.86 -3.25
C HIS A 27 10.25 1.76 -4.31
N LYS A 28 9.93 2.06 -5.58
CA LYS A 28 9.98 1.10 -6.68
C LYS A 28 11.41 0.62 -6.94
N SER A 29 12.40 1.51 -6.91
CA SER A 29 13.81 1.17 -7.14
C SER A 29 14.38 0.29 -6.02
N HIS A 30 14.06 0.61 -4.77
CA HIS A 30 14.53 -0.16 -3.61
C HIS A 30 13.94 -1.57 -3.62
N THR A 31 12.61 -1.67 -3.73
CA THR A 31 11.90 -2.95 -3.68
C THR A 31 12.18 -3.81 -4.90
N ALA A 32 12.23 -3.24 -6.12
CA ALA A 32 12.58 -4.00 -7.33
C ALA A 32 13.93 -4.72 -7.21
N ARG A 33 14.95 -4.03 -6.67
CA ARG A 33 16.28 -4.62 -6.47
C ARG A 33 16.24 -5.81 -5.52
N LEU A 34 15.50 -5.68 -4.41
CA LEU A 34 15.38 -6.75 -3.41
C LEU A 34 14.58 -7.93 -3.96
N CYS A 35 13.42 -7.67 -4.56
CA CYS A 35 12.57 -8.72 -5.14
C CYS A 35 13.30 -9.46 -6.27
N ASN A 36 13.95 -8.75 -7.20
CA ASN A 36 14.71 -9.40 -8.27
C ASN A 36 15.87 -10.25 -7.73
N ARG A 37 16.52 -9.83 -6.62
CA ARG A 37 17.55 -10.65 -5.98
C ARG A 37 16.97 -11.94 -5.40
N ILE A 38 15.83 -11.85 -4.71
CA ILE A 38 15.14 -13.02 -4.14
C ILE A 38 14.68 -13.98 -5.23
N LEU A 39 14.23 -13.45 -6.37
CA LEU A 39 13.68 -14.24 -7.48
C LEU A 39 14.73 -14.69 -8.51
N GLY A 40 16.00 -14.26 -8.39
CA GLY A 40 17.05 -14.56 -9.37
C GLY A 40 16.89 -13.84 -10.71
N THR A 41 16.08 -12.78 -10.77
CA THR A 41 15.76 -12.01 -12.00
C THR A 41 16.44 -10.64 -12.01
N THR A 42 17.67 -10.53 -11.51
CA THR A 42 18.39 -9.25 -11.48
C THR A 42 18.55 -8.66 -12.88
N GLY A 43 18.33 -7.34 -12.99
CA GLY A 43 18.41 -6.62 -14.28
C GLY A 43 17.10 -6.56 -15.05
N THR A 44 16.05 -7.27 -14.64
CA THR A 44 14.72 -7.18 -15.27
C THR A 44 13.86 -6.09 -14.61
N GLN A 45 12.91 -5.55 -15.38
CA GLN A 45 11.91 -4.63 -14.85
C GLN A 45 10.94 -5.40 -13.93
N PHE A 46 10.88 -5.03 -12.66
CA PHE A 46 9.97 -5.65 -11.68
C PHE A 46 8.61 -4.95 -11.60
N TRP A 47 8.61 -3.62 -11.50
CA TRP A 47 7.38 -2.82 -11.43
C TRP A 47 7.02 -2.22 -12.79
N GLU A 48 5.71 -2.05 -13.05
CA GLU A 48 5.21 -1.21 -14.15
C GLU A 48 5.81 0.22 -14.06
N LYS A 49 5.91 0.98 -15.15
CA LYS A 49 6.55 2.31 -15.17
C LYS A 49 5.74 3.35 -14.40
N PHE A 50 4.45 3.42 -14.65
CA PHE A 50 3.54 4.36 -14.02
C PHE A 50 3.05 3.85 -12.67
N TYR A 51 2.36 4.72 -11.94
CA TYR A 51 1.67 4.39 -10.72
C TYR A 51 0.38 5.20 -10.69
N PHE A 52 -0.63 4.68 -10.00
CA PHE A 52 -1.87 5.40 -9.77
C PHE A 52 -1.81 6.05 -8.39
N ASP A 53 -2.15 7.33 -8.32
CA ASP A 53 -2.27 8.05 -7.06
C ASP A 53 -3.53 8.91 -7.00
N ARG A 54 -3.97 9.20 -5.78
CA ARG A 54 -5.09 10.08 -5.50
C ARG A 54 -4.97 10.65 -4.09
N THR A 55 -5.05 11.97 -3.97
CA THR A 55 -5.16 12.64 -2.67
C THR A 55 -6.48 12.25 -1.99
N VAL A 56 -6.38 11.79 -0.74
CA VAL A 56 -7.56 11.53 0.10
C VAL A 56 -8.14 12.85 0.56
N ARG A 57 -9.39 13.12 0.16
CA ARG A 57 -10.10 14.34 0.56
C ARG A 57 -10.52 14.26 2.03
N GLN A 58 -10.68 15.42 2.66
CA GLN A 58 -11.22 15.52 4.01
C GLN A 58 -12.54 14.74 4.13
N GLY A 59 -12.71 14.03 5.26
CA GLY A 59 -13.89 13.19 5.51
C GLY A 59 -14.00 11.93 4.64
N LYS A 60 -12.97 11.56 3.86
CA LYS A 60 -12.94 10.33 3.05
C LYS A 60 -11.90 9.32 3.50
N PHE A 61 -11.23 9.56 4.63
CA PHE A 61 -10.18 8.69 5.16
C PHE A 61 -10.69 7.27 5.40
N ASP A 62 -11.80 7.11 6.14
CA ASP A 62 -12.33 5.78 6.46
C ASP A 62 -12.72 4.98 5.23
N ARG A 63 -13.28 5.65 4.21
CA ARG A 63 -13.59 5.02 2.93
C ARG A 63 -12.32 4.55 2.21
N ALA A 64 -11.25 5.33 2.24
CA ALA A 64 -9.97 4.94 1.65
C ALA A 64 -9.34 3.77 2.42
N MET A 65 -9.36 3.81 3.76
CA MET A 65 -8.86 2.73 4.61
C MET A 65 -9.61 1.42 4.33
N TRP A 66 -10.95 1.44 4.37
CA TRP A 66 -11.75 0.25 4.08
C TRP A 66 -11.59 -0.25 2.64
N TYR A 67 -11.33 0.63 1.68
CA TYR A 67 -11.01 0.22 0.31
C TYR A 67 -9.70 -0.58 0.25
N VAL A 68 -8.63 -0.09 0.91
CA VAL A 68 -7.32 -0.75 0.94
C VAL A 68 -7.40 -2.07 1.69
N LEU A 69 -7.95 -2.06 2.92
CA LEU A 69 -8.08 -3.26 3.75
C LEU A 69 -8.88 -4.34 3.06
N ASN A 70 -10.06 -4.02 2.50
CA ASN A 70 -10.89 -5.03 1.83
C ASN A 70 -10.45 -5.37 0.39
N ASN A 71 -9.35 -4.80 -0.13
CA ASN A 71 -8.91 -5.10 -1.49
C ASN A 71 -8.68 -6.61 -1.73
N PRO A 72 -7.98 -7.35 -0.84
CA PRO A 72 -7.76 -8.78 -1.02
C PRO A 72 -9.07 -9.58 -1.10
N VAL A 73 -10.07 -9.18 -0.28
CA VAL A 73 -11.42 -9.77 -0.27
C VAL A 73 -12.14 -9.48 -1.58
N LYS A 74 -12.13 -8.23 -2.05
CA LYS A 74 -12.76 -7.84 -3.32
C LYS A 74 -12.16 -8.54 -4.53
N SER A 75 -10.88 -8.91 -4.48
CA SER A 75 -10.22 -9.71 -5.51
C SER A 75 -10.32 -11.22 -5.30
N GLY A 76 -11.09 -11.69 -4.30
CA GLY A 76 -11.36 -13.11 -4.07
C GLY A 76 -10.20 -13.92 -3.50
N GLN A 77 -9.16 -13.28 -2.97
CA GLN A 77 -7.97 -13.99 -2.43
C GLN A 77 -8.20 -14.56 -1.03
N VAL A 78 -9.03 -13.89 -0.23
CA VAL A 78 -9.35 -14.24 1.14
C VAL A 78 -10.81 -13.88 1.43
N LYS A 79 -11.43 -14.53 2.42
CA LYS A 79 -12.81 -14.20 2.85
C LYS A 79 -12.82 -13.04 3.85
N ASP A 80 -11.75 -12.90 4.62
CA ASP A 80 -11.52 -11.82 5.56
C ASP A 80 -10.21 -11.11 5.19
N TRP A 81 -10.19 -9.79 5.24
CA TRP A 81 -8.98 -9.03 4.91
C TRP A 81 -7.82 -9.32 5.87
N ARG A 82 -8.14 -9.72 7.11
CA ARG A 82 -7.17 -10.06 8.16
C ARG A 82 -6.37 -11.31 7.83
N ASP A 83 -6.93 -12.17 6.96
CA ASP A 83 -6.29 -13.42 6.55
C ASP A 83 -5.25 -13.19 5.44
N TRP A 84 -5.20 -12.01 4.82
CA TRP A 84 -4.20 -11.73 3.79
C TRP A 84 -2.84 -11.39 4.43
N PRO A 85 -1.79 -12.21 4.23
CA PRO A 85 -0.50 -12.02 4.90
C PRO A 85 0.24 -10.75 4.46
N GLY A 86 -0.11 -10.22 3.27
CA GLY A 86 0.46 -8.97 2.75
C GLY A 86 -0.23 -7.71 3.26
N THR A 87 -1.18 -7.80 4.20
CA THR A 87 -1.85 -6.64 4.79
C THR A 87 -1.07 -6.13 5.99
N TYR A 88 -0.71 -4.84 5.97
CA TYR A 88 -0.21 -4.11 7.13
C TYR A 88 -1.19 -2.99 7.50
N LEU A 89 -1.57 -2.93 8.77
CA LEU A 89 -2.31 -1.83 9.38
C LEU A 89 -1.42 -1.23 10.45
N ASN A 90 -1.24 0.10 10.45
CA ASN A 90 -0.51 0.77 11.53
C ASN A 90 -1.28 0.56 12.85
N PRO A 91 -0.61 0.11 13.94
CA PRO A 91 -1.23 -0.15 15.24
C PRO A 91 -2.11 0.98 15.80
N ASP A 92 -1.80 2.25 15.48
CA ASP A 92 -2.61 3.41 15.89
C ASP A 92 -4.07 3.31 15.39
N PHE A 93 -4.31 2.50 14.36
CA PHE A 93 -5.62 2.28 13.75
C PHE A 93 -6.25 0.93 14.11
N ASP A 94 -5.59 0.06 14.90
CA ASP A 94 -6.11 -1.28 15.17
C ASP A 94 -7.46 -1.24 15.89
N ALA A 95 -7.62 -0.37 16.90
CA ALA A 95 -8.88 -0.21 17.62
C ALA A 95 -10.03 0.31 16.74
N LEU A 96 -9.72 0.96 15.62
CA LEU A 96 -10.73 1.51 14.71
C LEU A 96 -11.14 0.51 13.62
N TYR A 97 -10.23 -0.34 13.16
CA TYR A 97 -10.45 -1.17 11.96
C TYR A 97 -10.29 -2.66 12.18
N ARG A 98 -9.40 -3.10 13.08
CA ARG A 98 -9.15 -4.53 13.33
C ARG A 98 -10.06 -5.07 14.43
N ASN A 99 -10.17 -4.32 15.52
CA ASN A 99 -10.95 -4.66 16.70
C ASN A 99 -11.85 -3.47 17.09
N PRO A 100 -12.80 -3.07 16.24
CA PRO A 100 -13.78 -2.08 16.65
C PRO A 100 -14.59 -2.65 17.82
N GLY A 101 -14.72 -1.86 18.89
CA GLY A 101 -15.52 -2.21 20.07
C GLY A 101 -16.99 -2.43 19.74
#